data_AF-A0A8S2QZI6-F1
#
_entry.id   AF-A0A8S2QZI6-F1
#
_cell.length_a   1.000
_cell.length_b   1.000
_cell.length_c   1.000
_cell.angle_alpha   90.00
_cell.angle_beta   90.00
_cell.angle_gamma   90.00
#
_symmetry.space_group_name_H-M   'P 1'
#
loop_
_entity.id
_entity.type
_entity.pdbx_description
1 polymer ?
#
loop_
_entity_poly.entity_id
_entity_poly.type
_entity_poly.pdbx_seq_one_letter_code
_entity_poly.pdbx_strand_id
1 'polypeptide(L)'
;MLGIVEKDVDKAVESVQEYYNNIDSNIDNVIEQIEMMISNSTDDQIMKANIRDTIKPFAKQYSDKHKDLHGSISKIGKTIDKCFHADFGNVPIFELFDKPEKLKLIYMIICEDLYRQGRMSIAQQLIEETNLKDNELFNVEKKFLEEINMILENLREKNLVPALEWCQKKRNELDKAGSLLEFHLHKMRFVQLLQMGNFDEAKGFQSNDTKKNLGDGQISTNQSALTPETKTSPVIGIGLDSCVLPLRHGGLVLVQSTDFFYPLIDDPYVMGKIACANVLSDIYAMGAIEIDNMLMLLSTSNKMSEKERDTIMPLILEGFKDCAEEAGTSVQGGQTVINPWLIVGGVATSICIPSEIIIPEHAVVGDVLVLTKPLGTQVAVNAHQWIENPDRWNRIKSVVTEDEVRKGYKRAMSSMARLNKTGGKLMHKYNAHACTDVTGFGLLGHAENLVKYQKNEVSFVIHNLPIIAKMATITKACNDMFSLLQGKSAETSGGLLVVLPHEQAAAFCKDIEAQEGYRAWIIGVVEKGDRTAKIVDKPRIIEVPEKDTEDTMAVNKESIEKKLRDELEPTYLAVEDFSSGCGLKFDAVIVSKKFD
;
A
#
# COMPACT_ATOMS: atom_id res chain seq x y z
N MET A 1 47.80 4.28 21.78
CA MET A 1 46.47 4.92 21.65
C MET A 1 45.34 3.90 21.86
N LEU A 2 45.32 2.79 21.12
CA LEU A 2 44.34 1.70 21.31
C LEU A 2 44.23 1.18 22.77
N GLY A 3 45.34 0.96 23.46
CA GLY A 3 45.31 0.46 24.85
C GLY A 3 44.72 1.41 25.91
N ILE A 4 44.50 2.69 25.59
CA ILE A 4 43.78 3.62 26.49
C ILE A 4 42.27 3.49 26.29
N VAL A 5 41.84 3.31 25.04
CA VAL A 5 40.44 3.06 24.68
C VAL A 5 39.99 1.71 25.23
N GLU A 6 40.80 0.65 25.06
CA GLU A 6 40.50 -0.68 25.63
C GLU A 6 40.31 -0.61 27.16
N LYS A 7 41.19 0.09 27.88
CA LYS A 7 41.08 0.23 29.34
C LYS A 7 39.82 0.97 29.80
N ASP A 8 39.36 1.97 29.05
CA ASP A 8 38.13 2.71 29.37
C ASP A 8 36.88 1.88 28.98
N VAL A 9 36.96 1.07 27.92
CA VAL A 9 35.92 0.10 27.53
C VAL A 9 35.79 -1.00 28.58
N ASP A 10 36.88 -1.61 29.01
CA ASP A 10 36.88 -2.67 30.02
C ASP A 10 36.24 -2.20 31.33
N LYS A 11 36.55 -0.98 31.77
CA LYS A 11 35.93 -0.37 32.97
C LYS A 11 34.44 -0.12 32.82
N ALA A 12 33.98 0.27 31.63
CA ALA A 12 32.56 0.45 31.38
C ALA A 12 31.83 -0.90 31.36
N VAL A 13 32.44 -1.92 30.74
CA VAL A 13 31.92 -3.29 30.73
C VAL A 13 31.82 -3.86 32.15
N GLU A 14 32.85 -3.67 32.99
CA GLU A 14 32.81 -4.05 34.41
C GLU A 14 31.67 -3.36 35.15
N SER A 15 31.47 -2.06 34.93
CA SER A 15 30.40 -1.27 35.58
C SER A 15 29.00 -1.72 35.13
N VAL A 16 28.84 -2.07 33.85
CA VAL A 16 27.59 -2.63 33.30
C VAL A 16 27.32 -4.01 33.88
N GLN A 17 28.35 -4.86 33.95
CA GLN A 17 28.21 -6.22 34.48
C GLN A 17 27.86 -6.22 35.98
N GLU A 18 28.48 -5.33 36.77
CA GLU A 18 28.14 -5.14 38.18
C GLU A 18 26.72 -4.60 38.36
N TYR A 19 26.23 -3.75 37.45
CA TYR A 19 24.86 -3.29 37.44
C TYR A 19 23.86 -4.42 37.16
N TYR A 20 24.10 -5.23 36.12
CA TYR A 20 23.24 -6.37 35.76
C TYR A 20 23.20 -7.44 36.85
N ASN A 21 24.35 -7.83 37.40
CA ASN A 21 24.43 -8.87 38.43
C ASN A 21 23.70 -8.47 39.73
N ASN A 22 23.60 -7.17 40.00
CA ASN A 22 22.90 -6.64 41.18
C ASN A 22 21.43 -6.29 40.91
N ILE A 23 20.93 -6.36 39.68
CA ILE A 23 19.51 -6.10 39.39
C ILE A 23 18.65 -7.25 39.85
N ASP A 24 18.96 -8.47 39.41
CA ASP A 24 18.08 -9.62 39.60
C ASP A 24 17.90 -9.93 41.10
N SER A 25 19.00 -9.99 41.85
CA SER A 25 18.95 -10.25 43.30
C SER A 25 18.22 -9.17 44.11
N ASN A 26 18.23 -7.91 43.66
CA ASN A 26 17.53 -6.82 44.36
C ASN A 26 16.05 -6.75 43.98
N ILE A 27 15.69 -7.07 42.73
CA ILE A 27 14.30 -7.18 42.30
C ILE A 27 13.62 -8.34 43.04
N ASP A 28 14.27 -9.50 43.14
CA ASP A 28 13.72 -10.66 43.85
C ASP A 28 13.47 -10.35 45.34
N ASN A 29 14.41 -9.67 46.01
CA ASN A 29 14.24 -9.23 47.40
C ASN A 29 13.08 -8.25 47.57
N VAL A 30 12.83 -7.35 46.61
CA VAL A 30 11.70 -6.41 46.65
C VAL A 30 10.38 -7.12 46.41
N ILE A 31 10.36 -8.10 45.51
CA ILE A 31 9.18 -8.96 45.27
C ILE A 31 8.84 -9.73 46.54
N GLU A 32 9.81 -10.37 47.20
CA GLU A 32 9.59 -11.08 48.46
C GLU A 32 9.05 -10.15 49.58
N GLN A 33 9.58 -8.93 49.69
CA GLN A 33 9.07 -7.94 50.65
C GLN A 33 7.62 -7.52 50.36
N ILE A 34 7.27 -7.35 49.09
CA ILE A 34 5.91 -7.00 48.67
C ILE A 34 4.96 -8.18 48.94
N GLU A 35 5.37 -9.42 48.66
CA GLU A 35 4.59 -10.64 48.94
C GLU A 35 4.36 -10.85 50.45
N MET A 36 5.35 -10.57 51.29
CA MET A 36 5.20 -10.57 52.75
C MET A 36 4.25 -9.47 53.25
N MET A 37 4.22 -8.30 52.60
CA MET A 37 3.30 -7.22 52.95
C MET A 37 1.86 -7.50 52.51
N ILE A 38 1.68 -8.15 51.35
CA ILE A 38 0.38 -8.62 50.84
C ILE A 38 -0.22 -9.65 51.79
N SER A 39 0.59 -10.58 52.31
CA SER A 39 0.13 -11.68 53.17
C SER A 39 -0.21 -11.27 54.62
N ASN A 40 0.35 -10.16 55.12
CA ASN A 40 0.17 -9.72 56.52
C ASN A 40 -0.81 -8.55 56.74
N SER A 41 -1.41 -8.00 55.67
CA SER A 41 -2.23 -6.78 55.76
C SER A 41 -3.73 -7.08 55.60
N THR A 42 -4.56 -6.45 56.43
CA THR A 42 -6.05 -6.56 56.37
C THR A 42 -6.75 -5.29 55.86
N ASP A 43 -5.99 -4.23 55.58
CA ASP A 43 -6.50 -2.93 55.05
C ASP A 43 -5.78 -2.57 53.73
N ASP A 44 -6.56 -2.48 52.65
CA ASP A 44 -6.11 -2.25 51.27
C ASP A 44 -5.47 -0.87 51.05
N GLN A 45 -5.84 0.16 51.83
CA GLN A 45 -5.25 1.49 51.69
C GLN A 45 -3.85 1.58 52.31
N ILE A 46 -3.67 0.98 53.50
CA ILE A 46 -2.39 0.95 54.21
C ILE A 46 -1.38 0.10 53.41
N MET A 47 -1.85 -1.00 52.85
CA MET A 47 -1.05 -1.89 52.00
C MET A 47 -0.53 -1.18 50.74
N LYS A 48 -1.39 -0.44 50.02
CA LYS A 48 -0.98 0.33 48.83
C LYS A 48 0.02 1.44 49.15
N ALA A 49 -0.09 2.07 50.31
CA ALA A 49 0.86 3.09 50.76
C ALA A 49 2.24 2.47 51.06
N ASN A 50 2.27 1.36 51.80
CA ASN A 50 3.52 0.67 52.15
C ASN A 50 4.26 0.09 50.93
N ILE A 51 3.51 -0.45 49.95
CA ILE A 51 4.09 -0.92 48.69
C ILE A 51 4.72 0.25 47.91
N ARG A 52 4.01 1.39 47.83
CA ARG A 52 4.53 2.59 47.15
C ARG A 52 5.80 3.12 47.80
N ASP A 53 5.83 3.17 49.13
CA ASP A 53 6.98 3.67 49.89
C ASP A 53 8.19 2.73 49.82
N THR A 54 7.97 1.44 49.53
CA THR A 54 9.04 0.46 49.25
C THR A 54 9.57 0.59 47.82
N ILE A 55 8.70 0.74 46.81
CA ILE A 55 9.12 0.78 45.39
C ILE A 55 9.84 2.09 45.02
N LYS A 56 9.40 3.22 45.57
CA LYS A 56 9.87 4.56 45.14
C LYS A 56 11.37 4.82 45.39
N PRO A 57 11.97 4.42 46.54
CA PRO A 57 13.42 4.52 46.76
C PRO A 57 14.22 3.64 45.80
N PHE A 58 13.75 2.41 45.53
CA PHE A 58 14.41 1.49 44.60
C PHE A 58 14.41 2.05 43.17
N ALA A 59 13.27 2.53 42.68
CA ALA A 59 13.18 3.15 41.35
C ALA A 59 14.14 4.35 41.20
N LYS A 60 14.28 5.16 42.27
CA LYS A 60 15.21 6.29 42.29
C LYS A 60 16.68 5.83 42.24
N GLN A 61 17.05 4.82 43.04
CA GLN A 61 18.41 4.26 43.05
C GLN A 61 18.82 3.73 41.68
N TYR A 62 17.93 3.04 40.96
CA TYR A 62 18.21 2.54 39.61
C TYR A 62 18.28 3.65 38.57
N SER A 63 17.44 4.68 38.68
CA SER A 63 17.53 5.87 37.82
C SER A 63 18.87 6.60 37.99
N ASP A 64 19.37 6.73 39.22
CA ASP A 64 20.65 7.40 39.50
C ASP A 64 21.84 6.54 39.02
N LYS A 65 21.82 5.22 39.23
CA LYS A 65 22.85 4.31 38.66
C LYS A 65 22.87 4.29 37.13
N HIS A 66 21.70 4.38 36.48
CA HIS A 66 21.61 4.47 35.02
C HIS A 66 22.26 5.76 34.47
N LYS A 67 22.14 6.88 35.19
CA LYS A 67 22.83 8.13 34.84
C LYS A 67 24.35 8.00 34.95
N ASP A 68 24.85 7.32 35.97
CA ASP A 68 26.30 7.10 36.15
C ASP A 68 26.88 6.24 35.01
N LEU A 69 26.14 5.22 34.55
CA LEU A 69 26.52 4.37 33.42
C LEU A 69 26.69 5.18 32.12
N HIS A 70 25.75 6.09 31.86
CA HIS A 70 25.81 6.99 30.71
C HIS A 70 27.06 7.88 30.76
N GLY A 71 27.47 8.32 31.95
CA GLY A 71 28.71 9.07 32.16
C GLY A 71 29.97 8.28 31.76
N SER A 72 30.03 7.00 32.11
CA SER A 72 31.14 6.10 31.76
C SER A 72 31.21 5.84 30.26
N ILE A 73 30.08 5.62 29.59
CA ILE A 73 30.02 5.39 28.14
C ILE A 73 30.41 6.65 27.35
N SER A 74 29.95 7.83 27.78
CA SER A 74 30.30 9.11 27.16
C SER A 74 31.81 9.41 27.21
N LYS A 75 32.49 8.91 28.25
CA LYS A 75 33.95 9.06 28.41
C LYS A 75 34.73 8.29 27.36
N ILE A 76 34.26 7.10 26.96
CA ILE A 76 34.86 6.28 25.89
C ILE A 76 34.83 7.06 24.56
N GLY A 77 33.69 7.65 24.19
CA GLY A 77 33.57 8.45 22.97
C GLY A 77 34.60 9.59 22.92
N LYS A 78 34.77 10.32 24.02
CA LYS A 78 35.78 11.39 24.13
C LYS A 78 37.22 10.86 24.05
N THR A 79 37.48 9.67 24.57
CA THR A 79 38.81 9.03 24.47
C THR A 79 39.07 8.56 23.03
N ILE A 80 38.07 8.05 22.31
CA ILE A 80 38.14 7.69 20.89
C ILE A 80 38.45 8.92 20.03
N ASP A 81 37.70 10.01 20.20
CA ASP A 81 37.89 11.26 19.45
C ASP A 81 39.28 11.88 19.66
N LYS A 82 39.87 11.68 20.85
CA LYS A 82 41.24 12.11 21.14
C LYS A 82 42.32 11.20 20.53
N CYS A 83 42.00 9.93 20.29
CA CYS A 83 42.94 8.95 19.74
C CYS A 83 42.90 8.86 18.21
N PHE A 84 41.80 9.28 17.58
CA PHE A 84 41.63 9.23 16.12
C PHE A 84 41.56 10.64 15.55
N HIS A 85 42.65 11.08 14.89
CA HIS A 85 42.65 12.31 14.13
C HIS A 85 42.00 12.08 12.75
N ALA A 86 40.99 12.89 12.41
CA ALA A 86 40.20 12.79 11.17
C ALA A 86 40.88 13.42 9.93
N ASP A 87 42.11 13.93 10.06
CA ASP A 87 42.82 14.59 8.97
C ASP A 87 43.80 13.63 8.27
N PHE A 88 43.29 12.90 7.29
CA PHE A 88 44.07 12.00 6.44
C PHE A 88 44.99 12.75 5.45
N GLY A 89 44.84 14.07 5.31
CA GLY A 89 45.62 14.88 4.36
C GLY A 89 47.09 15.05 4.75
N ASN A 90 47.42 14.82 6.02
CA ASN A 90 48.78 14.99 6.56
C ASN A 90 49.57 13.68 6.71
N VAL A 91 49.03 12.54 6.26
CA VAL A 91 49.80 11.29 6.18
C VAL A 91 50.48 11.27 4.81
N PRO A 92 51.81 11.38 4.72
CA PRO A 92 52.48 11.25 3.43
C PRO A 92 52.34 9.80 2.97
N ILE A 93 51.39 9.53 2.06
CA ILE A 93 51.17 8.21 1.49
C ILE A 93 52.34 7.78 0.57
N PHE A 94 53.19 8.72 0.16
CA PHE A 94 54.29 8.51 -0.78
C PHE A 94 55.22 7.33 -0.38
N GLU A 95 55.63 7.25 0.89
CA GLU A 95 56.55 6.19 1.34
C GLU A 95 55.87 4.80 1.47
N LEU A 96 54.52 4.75 1.47
CA LEU A 96 53.77 3.50 1.61
C LEU A 96 53.84 2.65 0.33
N PHE A 97 54.04 3.29 -0.82
CA PHE A 97 54.06 2.66 -2.14
C PHE A 97 55.46 2.47 -2.73
N ASP A 98 56.49 3.03 -2.10
CA ASP A 98 57.89 2.89 -2.53
C ASP A 98 58.48 1.48 -2.32
N LYS A 99 57.74 0.57 -1.66
CA LYS A 99 58.17 -0.82 -1.49
C LYS A 99 57.74 -1.66 -2.69
N PRO A 100 58.65 -2.38 -3.38
CA PRO A 100 58.34 -3.21 -4.54
C PRO A 100 57.21 -4.23 -4.30
N GLU A 101 57.14 -4.78 -3.09
CA GLU A 101 56.11 -5.75 -2.68
C GLU A 101 54.71 -5.12 -2.58
N LYS A 102 54.61 -3.85 -2.16
CA LYS A 102 53.34 -3.14 -2.05
C LYS A 102 52.88 -2.59 -3.39
N LEU A 103 53.82 -2.16 -4.23
CA LEU A 103 53.56 -1.80 -5.63
C LEU A 103 52.96 -2.98 -6.39
N LYS A 104 53.49 -4.20 -6.15
CA LYS A 104 52.96 -5.45 -6.70
C LYS A 104 51.50 -5.68 -6.30
N LEU A 105 51.15 -5.49 -5.03
CA LEU A 105 49.77 -5.63 -4.54
C LEU A 105 48.81 -4.62 -5.18
N ILE A 106 49.26 -3.39 -5.42
CA ILE A 106 48.44 -2.37 -6.12
C ILE A 106 48.16 -2.81 -7.55
N TYR A 107 49.17 -3.26 -8.29
CA TYR A 107 48.96 -3.76 -9.64
C TYR A 107 48.02 -4.97 -9.66
N MET A 108 48.10 -5.85 -8.67
CA MET A 108 47.15 -6.96 -8.53
C MET A 108 45.71 -6.48 -8.33
N ILE A 109 45.48 -5.50 -7.45
CA ILE A 109 44.14 -4.92 -7.20
C ILE A 109 43.61 -4.23 -8.46
N ILE A 110 44.45 -3.47 -9.15
CA ILE A 110 44.07 -2.79 -10.40
C ILE A 110 43.71 -3.81 -11.47
N CYS A 111 44.51 -4.87 -11.64
CA CYS A 111 44.21 -5.94 -12.57
C CYS A 111 42.89 -6.65 -12.21
N GLU A 112 42.64 -6.95 -10.93
CA GLU A 112 41.39 -7.56 -10.48
C GLU A 112 40.17 -6.68 -10.78
N ASP A 113 40.27 -5.38 -10.52
CA ASP A 113 39.22 -4.40 -10.84
C ASP A 113 38.97 -4.29 -12.36
N LEU A 114 40.03 -4.23 -13.17
CA LEU A 114 39.92 -4.23 -14.63
C LEU A 114 39.26 -5.51 -15.16
N TYR A 115 39.57 -6.67 -14.58
CA TYR A 115 38.90 -7.93 -14.90
C TYR A 115 37.42 -7.91 -14.48
N ARG A 116 37.08 -7.38 -13.30
CA ARG A 116 35.68 -7.23 -12.86
C ARG A 116 34.88 -6.26 -13.74
N GLN A 117 35.54 -5.26 -14.31
CA GLN A 117 34.94 -4.30 -15.25
C GLN A 117 34.90 -4.81 -16.70
N GLY A 118 35.44 -6.01 -16.98
CA GLY A 118 35.48 -6.60 -18.31
C GLY A 118 36.54 -6.01 -19.25
N ARG A 119 37.51 -5.24 -18.73
CA ARG A 119 38.61 -4.64 -19.53
C ARG A 119 39.82 -5.57 -19.59
N MET A 120 39.62 -6.77 -20.13
CA MET A 120 40.60 -7.86 -20.09
C MET A 120 41.88 -7.56 -20.87
N SER A 121 41.79 -6.89 -22.02
CA SER A 121 42.96 -6.55 -22.84
C SER A 121 43.92 -5.60 -22.09
N ILE A 122 43.36 -4.62 -21.38
CA ILE A 122 44.12 -3.67 -20.56
C ILE A 122 44.74 -4.39 -19.37
N ALA A 123 43.98 -5.27 -18.71
CA ALA A 123 44.49 -6.06 -17.60
C ALA A 123 45.63 -7.01 -18.03
N GLN A 124 45.50 -7.66 -19.19
CA GLN A 124 46.54 -8.54 -19.74
C GLN A 124 47.82 -7.77 -20.08
N GLN A 125 47.71 -6.62 -20.74
CA GLN A 125 48.86 -5.75 -21.00
C GLN A 125 49.54 -5.31 -19.69
N LEU A 126 48.76 -4.93 -18.68
CA LEU A 126 49.31 -4.55 -17.38
C LEU A 126 50.00 -5.73 -16.68
N ILE A 127 49.46 -6.95 -16.78
CA ILE A 127 50.08 -8.17 -16.24
C ILE A 127 51.41 -8.48 -16.95
N GLU A 128 51.46 -8.36 -18.27
CA GLU A 128 52.67 -8.56 -19.08
C GLU A 128 53.77 -7.54 -18.74
N GLU A 129 53.40 -6.26 -18.64
CA GLU A 129 54.33 -5.17 -18.30
C GLU A 129 54.87 -5.25 -16.86
N THR A 130 54.05 -5.77 -15.93
CA THR A 130 54.42 -5.89 -14.51
C THR A 130 54.98 -7.26 -14.12
N ASN A 131 55.01 -8.21 -15.06
CA ASN A 131 55.50 -9.57 -14.88
C ASN A 131 54.81 -10.32 -13.71
N LEU A 132 53.52 -10.05 -13.51
CA LEU A 132 52.70 -10.69 -12.48
C LEU A 132 52.33 -12.12 -12.87
N LYS A 133 52.28 -13.04 -11.90
CA LYS A 133 51.85 -14.42 -12.13
C LYS A 133 50.34 -14.55 -11.98
N ASP A 134 49.69 -15.09 -13.00
CA ASP A 134 48.24 -15.28 -13.12
C ASP A 134 47.62 -16.01 -11.90
N ASN A 135 48.37 -16.93 -11.28
CA ASN A 135 47.92 -17.71 -10.12
C ASN A 135 47.86 -16.92 -8.80
N GLU A 136 48.39 -15.70 -8.75
CA GLU A 136 48.41 -14.87 -7.54
C GLU A 136 47.34 -13.77 -7.56
N LEU A 137 46.70 -13.52 -8.71
CA LEU A 137 45.89 -12.32 -8.98
C LEU A 137 44.43 -12.39 -8.50
N PHE A 138 43.83 -13.57 -8.38
CA PHE A 138 42.38 -13.69 -8.20
C PHE A 138 42.01 -14.64 -7.05
N ASN A 139 41.19 -14.15 -6.11
CA ASN A 139 40.53 -15.00 -5.09
C ASN A 139 39.35 -15.79 -5.66
N VAL A 140 38.90 -15.45 -6.87
CA VAL A 140 37.80 -16.09 -7.62
C VAL A 140 38.40 -16.68 -8.90
N GLU A 141 37.94 -17.84 -9.36
CA GLU A 141 38.49 -18.47 -10.56
C GLU A 141 38.44 -17.52 -11.77
N LYS A 142 39.58 -17.24 -12.41
CA LYS A 142 39.70 -16.39 -13.60
C LYS A 142 38.68 -16.74 -14.68
N LYS A 143 38.43 -18.03 -14.89
CA LYS A 143 37.44 -18.56 -15.83
C LYS A 143 36.01 -18.10 -15.52
N PHE A 144 35.66 -17.94 -14.25
CA PHE A 144 34.35 -17.43 -13.85
C PHE A 144 34.18 -15.96 -14.21
N LEU A 145 35.21 -15.13 -13.98
CA LEU A 145 35.17 -13.71 -14.37
C LEU A 145 35.12 -13.55 -15.89
N GLU A 146 35.81 -14.40 -16.63
CA GLU A 146 35.73 -14.44 -18.10
C GLU A 146 34.32 -14.83 -18.58
N GLU A 147 33.71 -15.86 -17.98
CA GLU A 147 32.36 -16.32 -18.29
C GLU A 147 31.29 -15.24 -18.00
N ILE A 148 31.36 -14.56 -16.85
CA ILE A 148 30.41 -13.50 -16.48
C ILE A 148 30.53 -12.28 -17.40
N ASN A 149 31.73 -11.85 -17.74
CA ASN A 149 31.92 -10.70 -18.63
C ASN A 149 31.43 -11.01 -20.06
N MET A 150 31.67 -12.23 -20.56
CA MET A 150 31.12 -12.69 -21.84
C MET A 150 29.58 -12.63 -21.83
N ILE A 151 28.94 -13.06 -20.74
CA ILE A 151 27.49 -12.98 -20.57
C ILE A 151 27.02 -11.52 -20.59
N LEU A 152 27.69 -10.62 -19.84
CA LEU A 152 27.34 -9.20 -19.78
C LEU A 152 27.48 -8.49 -21.13
N GLU A 153 28.50 -8.82 -21.92
CA GLU A 153 28.70 -8.28 -23.26
C GLU A 153 27.58 -8.75 -24.22
N ASN A 154 27.23 -10.04 -24.18
CA ASN A 154 26.12 -10.57 -24.97
C ASN A 154 24.78 -9.95 -24.56
N LEU A 155 24.55 -9.70 -23.26
CA LEU A 155 23.36 -8.99 -22.79
C LEU A 155 23.28 -7.54 -23.32
N ARG A 156 24.42 -6.84 -23.45
CA ARG A 156 24.46 -5.49 -24.06
C ARG A 156 24.07 -5.52 -25.54
N GLU A 157 24.44 -6.58 -26.24
CA GLU A 157 24.04 -6.82 -27.64
C GLU A 157 22.64 -7.44 -27.77
N LYS A 158 21.89 -7.54 -26.66
CA LYS A 158 20.55 -8.16 -26.56
C LYS A 158 20.54 -9.66 -26.87
N ASN A 159 21.69 -10.32 -26.86
CA ASN A 159 21.78 -11.78 -26.93
C ASN A 159 21.62 -12.40 -25.53
N LEU A 160 20.45 -12.97 -25.26
CA LEU A 160 20.12 -13.55 -23.95
C LEU A 160 20.57 -15.01 -23.79
N VAL A 161 21.04 -15.66 -24.86
CA VAL A 161 21.31 -17.11 -24.88
C VAL A 161 22.40 -17.51 -23.88
N PRO A 162 23.58 -16.83 -23.82
CA PRO A 162 24.62 -17.21 -22.88
C PRO A 162 24.21 -17.05 -21.41
N ALA A 163 23.36 -16.05 -21.12
CA ALA A 163 22.84 -15.82 -19.77
C ALA A 163 21.88 -16.93 -19.32
N LEU A 164 21.03 -17.41 -20.24
CA LEU A 164 20.08 -18.49 -19.99
C LEU A 164 20.79 -19.84 -19.78
N GLU A 165 21.79 -20.16 -20.61
CA GLU A 165 22.58 -21.38 -20.47
C GLU A 165 23.34 -21.42 -19.14
N TRP A 166 23.90 -20.27 -18.72
CA TRP A 166 24.55 -20.13 -17.44
C TRP A 166 23.59 -20.34 -16.26
N CYS A 167 22.39 -19.71 -16.32
CA CYS A 167 21.36 -19.92 -15.30
C CYS A 167 20.93 -21.38 -15.21
N GLN A 168 20.76 -22.06 -16.34
CA GLN A 168 20.39 -23.47 -16.37
C GLN A 168 21.46 -24.36 -15.71
N LYS A 169 22.74 -24.06 -15.93
CA LYS A 169 23.86 -24.77 -15.30
C LYS A 169 23.97 -24.50 -13.79
N LYS A 170 23.52 -23.33 -13.35
CA LYS A 170 23.59 -22.85 -11.95
C LYS A 170 22.25 -22.85 -11.19
N ARG A 171 21.20 -23.40 -11.77
CA ARG A 171 19.82 -23.37 -11.26
C ARG A 171 19.71 -23.77 -9.78
N ASN A 172 20.31 -24.89 -9.39
CA ASN A 172 20.27 -25.39 -8.01
C ASN A 172 20.94 -24.44 -6.99
N GLU A 173 21.96 -23.67 -7.40
CA GLU A 173 22.61 -22.68 -6.55
C GLU A 173 21.77 -21.39 -6.48
N LEU A 174 21.18 -20.98 -7.60
CA LEU A 174 20.29 -19.82 -7.70
C LEU A 174 18.99 -20.00 -6.90
N ASP A 175 18.40 -21.20 -6.94
CA ASP A 175 17.18 -21.54 -6.19
C ASP A 175 17.41 -21.48 -4.68
N LYS A 176 18.56 -22.00 -4.21
CA LYS A 176 18.94 -21.92 -2.79
C LYS A 176 19.15 -20.48 -2.31
N ALA A 177 19.58 -19.59 -3.21
CA ALA A 177 19.74 -18.17 -2.94
C ALA A 177 18.44 -17.35 -3.16
N GLY A 178 17.34 -17.99 -3.61
CA GLY A 178 16.08 -17.32 -3.91
C GLY A 178 16.15 -16.36 -5.11
N SER A 179 17.09 -16.57 -6.04
CA SER A 179 17.32 -15.65 -7.16
C SER A 179 16.29 -15.82 -8.28
N LEU A 180 15.59 -14.73 -8.63
CA LEU A 180 14.61 -14.68 -9.72
C LEU A 180 15.26 -14.46 -11.11
N LEU A 181 16.58 -14.57 -11.22
CA LEU A 181 17.32 -14.23 -12.44
C LEU A 181 16.88 -15.04 -13.67
N GLU A 182 16.73 -16.35 -13.51
CA GLU A 182 16.31 -17.25 -14.60
C GLU A 182 14.91 -16.90 -15.13
N PHE A 183 13.97 -16.60 -14.23
CA PHE A 183 12.62 -16.15 -14.58
C PHE A 183 12.63 -14.83 -15.36
N HIS A 184 13.42 -13.84 -14.92
CA HIS A 184 13.53 -12.56 -15.61
C HIS A 184 14.13 -12.70 -17.02
N LEU A 185 15.16 -13.52 -17.20
CA LEU A 185 15.77 -13.77 -18.50
C LEU A 185 14.82 -14.49 -19.46
N HIS A 186 14.04 -15.46 -18.98
CA HIS A 186 13.00 -16.12 -19.77
C HIS A 186 11.88 -15.14 -20.18
N LYS A 187 11.46 -14.25 -19.27
CA LYS A 187 10.49 -13.18 -19.60
C LYS A 187 11.03 -12.24 -20.67
N MET A 188 12.30 -11.83 -20.59
CA MET A 188 12.93 -10.98 -21.60
C MET A 188 13.03 -11.70 -22.96
N ARG A 189 13.35 -12.99 -22.97
CA ARG A 189 13.41 -13.80 -24.20
C ARG A 189 12.03 -13.97 -24.83
N PHE A 190 10.99 -14.19 -24.02
CA PHE A 190 9.61 -14.24 -24.48
C PHE A 190 9.19 -12.94 -25.17
N VAL A 191 9.52 -11.79 -24.57
CA VAL A 191 9.25 -10.47 -25.17
C VAL A 191 10.03 -10.27 -26.49
N GLN A 192 11.29 -10.70 -26.58
CA GLN A 192 12.06 -10.65 -27.84
C GLN A 192 11.41 -11.48 -28.96
N LEU A 193 10.95 -12.69 -28.66
CA LEU A 193 10.32 -13.57 -29.65
C LEU A 193 9.00 -13.00 -30.16
N LEU A 194 8.23 -12.34 -29.29
CA LEU A 194 7.01 -11.62 -29.69
C LEU A 194 7.33 -10.41 -30.59
N GLN A 195 8.40 -9.67 -30.29
CA GLN A 195 8.83 -8.53 -31.11
C GLN A 195 9.36 -8.93 -32.49
N MET A 196 9.99 -10.11 -32.60
CA MET A 196 10.50 -10.65 -33.86
C MET A 196 9.43 -11.37 -34.71
N GLY A 197 8.18 -11.42 -34.24
CA GLY A 197 7.09 -12.12 -34.93
C GLY A 197 7.23 -13.64 -34.94
N ASN A 198 8.13 -14.20 -34.13
CA ASN A 198 8.41 -15.63 -34.08
C ASN A 198 7.52 -16.33 -33.04
N PHE A 199 6.22 -16.34 -33.33
CA PHE A 199 5.16 -16.79 -32.41
C PHE A 199 5.25 -18.29 -32.06
N ASP A 200 5.86 -19.12 -32.90
CA ASP A 200 5.95 -20.56 -32.65
C ASP A 200 7.04 -20.94 -31.64
N GLU A 201 8.17 -20.22 -31.59
CA GLU A 201 9.13 -20.35 -30.48
C GLU A 201 8.59 -19.75 -29.17
N ALA A 202 7.80 -18.66 -29.25
CA ALA A 202 7.16 -18.06 -28.07
C ALA A 202 6.15 -19.01 -27.40
N LYS A 203 5.43 -19.82 -28.18
CA LYS A 203 4.56 -20.91 -27.67
C LYS A 203 5.35 -22.00 -26.95
N GLY A 204 6.62 -22.22 -27.31
CA GLY A 204 7.51 -23.16 -26.62
C GLY A 204 7.75 -22.79 -25.15
N PHE A 205 7.85 -21.50 -24.84
CA PHE A 205 7.97 -20.97 -23.46
C PHE A 205 6.66 -21.10 -22.65
N GLN A 206 5.50 -21.10 -23.31
CA GLN A 206 4.22 -21.54 -22.74
C GLN A 206 4.10 -23.07 -22.61
N SER A 207 5.03 -23.86 -23.14
CA SER A 207 4.83 -25.33 -23.18
C SER A 207 5.62 -26.11 -22.15
N ASN A 208 6.68 -25.55 -21.55
CA ASN A 208 7.47 -26.25 -20.53
C ASN A 208 7.06 -25.93 -19.08
N ASP A 209 6.43 -24.77 -18.82
CA ASP A 209 5.81 -24.50 -17.50
C ASP A 209 4.29 -24.75 -17.49
N THR A 210 3.65 -24.85 -18.65
CA THR A 210 2.18 -24.95 -18.75
C THR A 210 1.67 -26.33 -19.20
N LYS A 211 2.55 -27.28 -19.59
CA LYS A 211 2.17 -28.69 -19.88
C LYS A 211 2.37 -29.68 -18.73
N LYS A 212 2.73 -29.24 -17.53
CA LYS A 212 2.67 -30.11 -16.35
C LYS A 212 1.36 -30.01 -15.55
N ASN A 213 0.38 -29.20 -15.96
CA ASN A 213 -0.88 -29.10 -15.20
C ASN A 213 -2.16 -28.71 -15.96
N LEU A 214 -2.23 -28.79 -17.29
CA LEU A 214 -3.50 -28.59 -17.99
C LEU A 214 -3.61 -29.58 -19.16
N GLY A 215 -4.18 -30.75 -18.88
CA GLY A 215 -4.69 -31.65 -19.90
C GLY A 215 -6.14 -31.31 -20.21
N ASP A 216 -6.45 -31.17 -21.50
CA ASP A 216 -7.81 -31.06 -22.01
C ASP A 216 -8.64 -32.28 -21.57
N GLY A 217 -9.76 -32.03 -20.90
CA GLY A 217 -10.68 -33.07 -20.46
C GLY A 217 -11.86 -32.49 -19.71
N GLN A 218 -13.02 -32.53 -20.38
CA GLN A 218 -14.39 -32.41 -19.86
C GLN A 218 -14.52 -32.31 -18.33
N ILE A 219 -15.11 -31.20 -17.86
CA ILE A 219 -15.58 -31.04 -16.48
C ILE A 219 -16.78 -31.98 -16.30
N SER A 220 -16.49 -33.24 -15.94
CA SER A 220 -17.43 -34.16 -15.32
C SER A 220 -16.83 -34.61 -14.00
N THR A 221 -17.56 -34.31 -12.93
CA THR A 221 -17.57 -34.94 -11.61
C THR A 221 -16.64 -36.14 -11.42
N ASN A 222 -15.65 -36.01 -10.54
CA ASN A 222 -15.32 -37.03 -9.54
C ASN A 222 -14.38 -36.46 -8.47
N GLN A 223 -14.93 -36.23 -7.27
CA GLN A 223 -14.19 -36.31 -6.03
C GLN A 223 -13.66 -37.73 -5.88
N SER A 224 -12.34 -37.92 -5.78
CA SER A 224 -11.70 -38.76 -4.76
C SER A 224 -10.23 -39.01 -5.12
N ALA A 225 -9.39 -38.99 -4.09
CA ALA A 225 -8.00 -39.44 -4.02
C ALA A 225 -6.92 -38.35 -4.11
N LEU A 226 -6.68 -37.70 -2.97
CA LEU A 226 -5.36 -37.41 -2.38
C LEU A 226 -5.60 -36.99 -0.92
N THR A 227 -5.25 -37.85 0.03
CA THR A 227 -5.24 -37.57 1.48
C THR A 227 -3.82 -37.14 1.92
N PRO A 228 -3.64 -36.55 3.11
CA PRO A 228 -4.17 -35.26 3.53
C PRO A 228 -3.01 -34.38 4.05
N GLU A 229 -2.68 -33.29 3.34
CA GLU A 229 -2.00 -32.15 3.94
C GLU A 229 -2.82 -30.91 3.64
N THR A 230 -3.12 -30.15 4.68
CA THR A 230 -4.14 -29.11 4.78
C THR A 230 -4.04 -28.03 3.70
N LYS A 231 -4.76 -28.18 2.58
CA LYS A 231 -4.98 -27.09 1.60
C LYS A 231 -6.08 -26.17 2.11
N THR A 232 -5.71 -25.01 2.64
CA THR A 232 -6.63 -23.91 2.93
C THR A 232 -7.10 -23.30 1.61
N SER A 233 -8.24 -23.77 1.09
CA SER A 233 -8.89 -23.15 -0.08
C SER A 233 -9.41 -21.75 0.29
N PRO A 234 -9.44 -20.78 -0.65
CA PRO A 234 -10.00 -19.45 -0.39
C PRO A 234 -11.46 -19.56 0.07
N VAL A 235 -11.86 -18.77 1.06
CA VAL A 235 -13.29 -18.61 1.41
C VAL A 235 -13.99 -17.88 0.28
N ILE A 236 -13.33 -16.85 -0.28
CA ILE A 236 -13.76 -16.13 -1.47
C ILE A 236 -12.58 -15.99 -2.42
N GLY A 237 -12.75 -16.50 -3.64
CA GLY A 237 -11.77 -16.42 -4.74
C GLY A 237 -12.11 -15.31 -5.74
N ILE A 238 -11.80 -15.54 -7.02
CA ILE A 238 -12.07 -14.56 -8.09
C ILE A 238 -13.59 -14.38 -8.29
N GLY A 239 -14.02 -13.11 -8.43
CA GLY A 239 -15.34 -12.73 -8.96
C GLY A 239 -16.23 -11.91 -8.02
N LEU A 240 -15.78 -11.62 -6.80
CA LEU A 240 -16.39 -10.64 -5.89
C LEU A 240 -15.41 -9.47 -5.63
N ASP A 241 -15.83 -8.50 -4.83
CA ASP A 241 -15.11 -7.23 -4.57
C ASP A 241 -13.71 -7.45 -3.96
N SER A 242 -13.53 -8.48 -3.13
CA SER A 242 -12.24 -8.81 -2.52
C SER A 242 -12.00 -10.31 -2.46
N CYS A 243 -10.74 -10.73 -2.43
CA CYS A 243 -10.42 -12.10 -2.04
C CYS A 243 -10.43 -12.24 -0.51
N VAL A 244 -10.88 -13.41 -0.02
CA VAL A 244 -10.85 -13.77 1.40
C VAL A 244 -10.11 -15.09 1.55
N LEU A 245 -8.89 -15.03 2.11
CA LEU A 245 -7.99 -16.18 2.22
C LEU A 245 -7.76 -16.54 3.69
N PRO A 246 -8.07 -17.78 4.13
CA PRO A 246 -7.67 -18.24 5.46
C PRO A 246 -6.15 -18.22 5.60
N LEU A 247 -5.66 -17.60 6.66
CA LEU A 247 -4.24 -17.64 7.01
C LEU A 247 -3.90 -18.97 7.68
N ARG A 248 -2.62 -19.33 7.63
CA ARG A 248 -2.10 -20.55 8.27
C ARG A 248 -2.17 -20.52 9.80
N HIS A 249 -2.35 -19.34 10.40
CA HIS A 249 -2.25 -19.12 11.84
C HIS A 249 -3.51 -18.43 12.38
N GLY A 250 -3.92 -18.83 13.59
CA GLY A 250 -4.82 -18.03 14.44
C GLY A 250 -6.27 -17.89 13.99
N GLY A 251 -6.74 -18.66 13.00
CA GLY A 251 -8.12 -18.53 12.48
C GLY A 251 -8.40 -17.18 11.81
N LEU A 252 -7.34 -16.45 11.42
CA LEU A 252 -7.41 -15.17 10.74
C LEU A 252 -7.66 -15.36 9.24
N VAL A 253 -8.20 -14.33 8.60
CA VAL A 253 -8.39 -14.26 7.15
C VAL A 253 -7.76 -12.99 6.59
N LEU A 254 -7.11 -13.10 5.44
CA LEU A 254 -6.68 -11.98 4.62
C LEU A 254 -7.86 -11.52 3.76
N VAL A 255 -8.21 -10.24 3.85
CA VAL A 255 -9.08 -9.55 2.90
C VAL A 255 -8.22 -8.59 2.09
N GLN A 256 -8.22 -8.76 0.76
CA GLN A 256 -7.39 -7.93 -0.11
C GLN A 256 -8.09 -7.65 -1.43
N SER A 257 -7.98 -6.40 -1.88
CA SER A 257 -8.38 -5.95 -3.21
C SER A 257 -7.34 -5.02 -3.83
N THR A 258 -7.40 -4.89 -5.15
CA THR A 258 -6.64 -3.93 -5.93
C THR A 258 -7.53 -3.31 -7.00
N ASP A 259 -7.40 -2.00 -7.17
CA ASP A 259 -8.07 -1.30 -8.25
C ASP A 259 -7.23 -0.11 -8.74
N PHE A 260 -7.42 0.28 -9.99
CA PHE A 260 -6.76 1.40 -10.63
C PHE A 260 -7.55 1.90 -11.83
N PHE A 261 -7.47 3.20 -12.08
CA PHE A 261 -8.16 3.82 -13.22
C PHE A 261 -7.40 5.04 -13.74
N TYR A 262 -7.92 5.61 -14.83
CA TYR A 262 -7.36 6.80 -15.46
C TYR A 262 -7.94 8.07 -14.82
N PRO A 263 -7.17 9.17 -14.75
CA PRO A 263 -7.66 10.44 -14.26
C PRO A 263 -8.94 10.88 -14.96
N LEU A 264 -9.93 11.23 -14.14
CA LEU A 264 -11.22 11.72 -14.57
C LEU A 264 -11.57 13.08 -13.93
N ILE A 265 -10.78 13.51 -12.94
CA ILE A 265 -10.87 14.81 -12.27
C ILE A 265 -9.62 15.63 -12.60
N ASP A 266 -9.81 16.91 -12.92
CA ASP A 266 -8.72 17.80 -13.31
C ASP A 266 -7.90 18.29 -12.11
N ASP A 267 -8.52 18.38 -10.92
CA ASP A 267 -7.83 18.64 -9.66
C ASP A 267 -7.01 17.39 -9.23
N PRO A 268 -5.67 17.45 -9.25
CA PRO A 268 -4.84 16.28 -8.97
C PRO A 268 -4.93 15.78 -7.52
N TYR A 269 -5.13 16.69 -6.56
CA TYR A 269 -5.27 16.30 -5.16
C TYR A 269 -6.58 15.54 -4.92
N VAL A 270 -7.69 16.06 -5.46
CA VAL A 270 -8.98 15.37 -5.38
C VAL A 270 -8.94 14.04 -6.14
N MET A 271 -8.25 13.99 -7.28
CA MET A 271 -8.04 12.75 -8.03
C MET A 271 -7.30 11.69 -7.20
N GLY A 272 -6.26 12.07 -6.46
CA GLY A 272 -5.56 11.20 -5.51
C GLY A 272 -6.49 10.66 -4.41
N LYS A 273 -7.31 11.54 -3.82
CA LYS A 273 -8.33 11.15 -2.82
C LYS A 273 -9.32 10.12 -3.38
N ILE A 274 -9.87 10.38 -4.57
CA ILE A 274 -10.85 9.47 -5.20
C ILE A 274 -10.21 8.12 -5.50
N ALA A 275 -8.96 8.10 -5.98
CA ALA A 275 -8.26 6.84 -6.24
C ALA A 275 -8.07 6.00 -4.98
N CYS A 276 -7.68 6.62 -3.86
CA CYS A 276 -7.58 5.94 -2.57
C CYS A 276 -8.95 5.43 -2.09
N ALA A 277 -9.98 6.29 -2.11
CA ALA A 277 -11.32 5.93 -1.69
C ALA A 277 -11.91 4.77 -2.52
N ASN A 278 -11.58 4.71 -3.81
CA ASN A 278 -11.97 3.60 -4.70
C ASN A 278 -11.28 2.28 -4.30
N VAL A 279 -9.96 2.29 -4.09
CA VAL A 279 -9.20 1.08 -3.66
C VAL A 279 -9.72 0.53 -2.32
N LEU A 280 -10.10 1.42 -1.41
CA LEU A 280 -10.65 1.04 -0.11
C LEU A 280 -12.11 0.54 -0.16
N SER A 281 -12.84 0.89 -1.22
CA SER A 281 -14.28 0.61 -1.35
C SER A 281 -14.59 -0.88 -1.29
N ASP A 282 -13.80 -1.70 -1.97
CA ASP A 282 -13.94 -3.16 -1.99
C ASP A 282 -13.80 -3.79 -0.60
N ILE A 283 -12.85 -3.29 0.21
CA ILE A 283 -12.63 -3.79 1.57
C ILE A 283 -13.84 -3.44 2.46
N TYR A 284 -14.38 -2.23 2.30
CA TYR A 284 -15.59 -1.82 3.01
C TYR A 284 -16.84 -2.57 2.56
N ALA A 285 -16.91 -3.02 1.29
CA ALA A 285 -17.99 -3.88 0.81
C ALA A 285 -18.00 -5.25 1.52
N MET A 286 -16.84 -5.72 1.98
CA MET A 286 -16.72 -6.91 2.82
C MET A 286 -17.02 -6.65 4.31
N GLY A 287 -17.33 -5.41 4.70
CA GLY A 287 -17.55 -5.02 6.10
C GLY A 287 -16.28 -4.93 6.94
N ALA A 288 -15.10 -5.09 6.35
CA ALA A 288 -13.82 -4.90 7.04
C ALA A 288 -13.52 -3.40 7.17
N ILE A 289 -13.33 -2.93 8.41
CA ILE A 289 -13.27 -1.48 8.72
C ILE A 289 -11.85 -1.00 8.97
N GLU A 290 -11.05 -1.85 9.60
CA GLU A 290 -9.62 -1.60 9.81
C GLU A 290 -8.88 -2.01 8.55
N ILE A 291 -7.88 -1.21 8.15
CA ILE A 291 -7.08 -1.45 6.96
C ILE A 291 -5.63 -1.47 7.42
N ASP A 292 -5.00 -2.64 7.42
CA ASP A 292 -3.66 -2.78 7.97
C ASP A 292 -2.59 -2.13 7.09
N ASN A 293 -2.77 -2.19 5.77
CA ASN A 293 -1.78 -1.67 4.84
C ASN A 293 -2.37 -1.25 3.49
N MET A 294 -1.81 -0.19 2.92
CA MET A 294 -2.01 0.19 1.52
C MET A 294 -0.70 0.21 0.72
N LEU A 295 -0.79 -0.22 -0.54
CA LEU A 295 0.24 0.02 -1.55
C LEU A 295 -0.33 0.93 -2.63
N MET A 296 0.46 1.89 -3.12
CA MET A 296 0.04 2.78 -4.20
C MET A 296 0.57 2.30 -5.55
N LEU A 297 -0.32 2.25 -6.54
CA LEU A 297 0.01 1.93 -7.93
C LEU A 297 -0.12 3.21 -8.76
N LEU A 298 0.99 3.65 -9.35
CA LEU A 298 1.07 4.93 -10.01
C LEU A 298 1.80 4.80 -11.36
N SER A 299 1.33 5.53 -12.35
CA SER A 299 2.15 5.80 -13.54
C SER A 299 2.35 7.29 -13.73
N THR A 300 3.34 7.68 -14.52
CA THR A 300 3.51 9.04 -15.02
C THR A 300 3.31 9.01 -16.53
N SER A 301 2.58 9.99 -17.08
CA SER A 301 2.37 10.04 -18.53
C SER A 301 3.66 10.45 -19.24
N ASN A 302 4.07 9.71 -20.27
CA ASN A 302 5.20 10.09 -21.13
C ASN A 302 4.94 11.34 -22.00
N LYS A 303 3.72 11.90 -21.95
CA LYS A 303 3.34 13.15 -22.63
C LYS A 303 3.44 14.37 -21.72
N MET A 304 3.61 14.16 -20.42
CA MET A 304 3.71 15.21 -19.42
C MET A 304 5.14 15.73 -19.39
N SER A 305 5.32 17.06 -19.39
CA SER A 305 6.62 17.68 -19.17
C SER A 305 7.11 17.41 -17.74
N GLU A 306 8.41 17.52 -17.50
CA GLU A 306 8.98 17.35 -16.14
C GLU A 306 8.35 18.32 -15.14
N LYS A 307 8.11 19.58 -15.55
CA LYS A 307 7.46 20.59 -14.71
C LYS A 307 6.03 20.22 -14.34
N GLU A 308 5.24 19.75 -15.30
CA GLU A 308 3.88 19.29 -15.03
C GLU A 308 3.90 18.07 -14.10
N ARG A 309 4.80 17.11 -14.33
CA ARG A 309 4.95 15.91 -13.50
C ARG A 309 5.31 16.29 -12.06
N ASP A 310 6.31 17.13 -11.88
CA ASP A 310 6.82 17.51 -10.56
C ASP A 310 5.83 18.44 -9.82
N THR A 311 4.78 18.93 -10.48
CA THR A 311 3.67 19.68 -9.87
C THR A 311 2.45 18.81 -9.58
N ILE A 312 2.03 18.00 -10.55
CA ILE A 312 0.79 17.21 -10.52
C ILE A 312 0.95 15.96 -9.65
N MET A 313 2.08 15.25 -9.76
CA MET A 313 2.27 13.98 -9.06
C MET A 313 2.31 14.14 -7.54
N PRO A 314 3.01 15.15 -6.96
CA PRO A 314 2.97 15.36 -5.51
C PRO A 314 1.56 15.61 -4.97
N LEU A 315 0.71 16.33 -5.71
CA LEU A 315 -0.68 16.57 -5.31
C LEU A 315 -1.51 15.28 -5.32
N ILE A 316 -1.34 14.42 -6.32
CA ILE A 316 -1.99 13.10 -6.35
C ILE A 316 -1.55 12.24 -5.16
N LEU A 317 -0.25 12.22 -4.87
CA LEU A 317 0.33 11.50 -3.74
C LEU A 317 -0.23 12.03 -2.40
N GLU A 318 -0.28 13.35 -2.24
CA GLU A 318 -0.82 14.02 -1.05
C GLU A 318 -2.30 13.70 -0.85
N GLY A 319 -3.11 13.80 -1.90
CA GLY A 319 -4.53 13.44 -1.83
C GLY A 319 -4.77 11.97 -1.48
N PHE A 320 -3.98 11.06 -2.09
CA PHE A 320 -4.08 9.63 -1.77
C PHE A 320 -3.68 9.36 -0.33
N LYS A 321 -2.59 9.97 0.14
CA LYS A 321 -2.09 9.85 1.51
C LYS A 321 -3.12 10.36 2.53
N ASP A 322 -3.67 11.56 2.32
CA ASP A 322 -4.68 12.15 3.21
C ASP A 322 -5.93 11.27 3.33
N CYS A 323 -6.36 10.65 2.24
CA CYS A 323 -7.48 9.72 2.24
C CYS A 323 -7.16 8.42 3.01
N ALA A 324 -5.93 7.91 2.89
CA ALA A 324 -5.48 6.75 3.67
C ALA A 324 -5.44 7.08 5.17
N GLU A 325 -4.96 8.27 5.55
CA GLU A 325 -4.97 8.73 6.94
C GLU A 325 -6.40 8.89 7.48
N GLU A 326 -7.33 9.44 6.69
CA GLU A 326 -8.77 9.49 7.03
C GLU A 326 -9.35 8.08 7.25
N ALA A 327 -8.92 7.12 6.45
CA ALA A 327 -9.28 5.72 6.59
C ALA A 327 -8.66 5.04 7.82
N GLY A 328 -7.69 5.67 8.50
CA GLY A 328 -6.97 5.12 9.64
C GLY A 328 -5.83 4.19 9.27
N THR A 329 -5.29 4.32 8.05
CA THR A 329 -4.20 3.50 7.52
C THR A 329 -3.09 4.36 6.92
N SER A 330 -2.04 3.72 6.40
CA SER A 330 -0.92 4.39 5.76
C SER A 330 -0.50 3.67 4.49
N VAL A 331 0.06 4.43 3.55
CA VAL A 331 0.69 3.90 2.34
C VAL A 331 2.13 3.53 2.68
N GLN A 332 2.44 2.23 2.76
CA GLN A 332 3.78 1.75 3.17
C GLN A 332 4.68 1.38 1.98
N GLY A 333 4.18 1.50 0.76
CA GLY A 333 4.95 1.20 -0.44
C GLY A 333 4.13 1.38 -1.70
N GLY A 334 4.72 1.00 -2.82
CA GLY A 334 4.07 1.14 -4.12
C GLY A 334 5.04 1.00 -5.26
N GLN A 335 4.50 1.16 -6.47
CA GLN A 335 5.29 1.19 -7.69
C GLN A 335 4.87 2.38 -8.54
N THR A 336 5.88 3.12 -9.02
CA THR A 336 5.69 4.17 -10.03
C THR A 336 6.41 3.79 -11.32
N VAL A 337 5.75 3.91 -12.46
CA VAL A 337 6.33 3.63 -13.79
C VAL A 337 6.00 4.72 -14.80
N ILE A 338 6.77 4.81 -15.89
CA ILE A 338 6.41 5.65 -17.03
C ILE A 338 5.45 4.86 -17.93
N ASN A 339 4.34 5.49 -18.33
CA ASN A 339 3.31 4.89 -19.19
C ASN A 339 2.74 5.94 -20.15
N PRO A 340 2.16 5.60 -21.31
CA PRO A 340 1.51 6.60 -22.16
C PRO A 340 0.37 7.35 -21.45
N TRP A 341 -0.34 6.67 -20.56
CA TRP A 341 -1.45 7.22 -19.79
C TRP A 341 -1.13 7.22 -18.29
N LEU A 342 -1.54 8.29 -17.60
CA LEU A 342 -1.50 8.40 -16.14
C LEU A 342 -2.51 7.39 -15.57
N ILE A 343 -2.06 6.58 -14.61
CA ILE A 343 -2.82 5.56 -13.89
C ILE A 343 -2.65 5.85 -12.41
N VAL A 344 -3.75 5.83 -11.66
CA VAL A 344 -3.75 6.00 -10.21
C VAL A 344 -4.60 4.90 -9.61
N GLY A 345 -4.08 4.24 -8.58
CA GLY A 345 -4.74 3.14 -7.90
C GLY A 345 -3.90 2.59 -6.77
N GLY A 346 -4.17 1.35 -6.38
CA GLY A 346 -3.52 0.75 -5.23
C GLY A 346 -4.00 -0.64 -4.88
N VAL A 347 -3.51 -1.10 -3.73
CA VAL A 347 -3.89 -2.34 -3.07
C VAL A 347 -4.26 -1.97 -1.64
N ALA A 348 -5.38 -2.47 -1.14
CA ALA A 348 -5.74 -2.41 0.27
C ALA A 348 -5.78 -3.82 0.84
N THR A 349 -5.24 -3.96 2.05
CA THR A 349 -5.12 -5.25 2.73
C THR A 349 -5.58 -5.11 4.18
N SER A 350 -6.37 -6.07 4.65
CA SER A 350 -6.76 -6.21 6.05
C SER A 350 -6.65 -7.67 6.49
N ILE A 351 -6.21 -7.90 7.72
CA ILE A 351 -6.21 -9.18 8.42
C ILE A 351 -7.35 -9.16 9.42
N CYS A 352 -8.39 -9.93 9.13
CA CYS A 352 -9.60 -9.95 9.93
C CYS A 352 -9.75 -11.26 10.70
N ILE A 353 -10.48 -11.24 11.80
CA ILE A 353 -11.18 -12.44 12.28
C ILE A 353 -12.50 -12.61 11.48
N PRO A 354 -13.03 -13.84 11.32
CA PRO A 354 -14.22 -14.07 10.50
C PRO A 354 -15.46 -13.25 10.89
N SER A 355 -15.59 -12.84 12.16
CA SER A 355 -16.70 -12.00 12.63
C SER A 355 -16.59 -10.52 12.25
N GLU A 356 -15.44 -10.08 11.76
CA GLU A 356 -15.22 -8.69 11.30
C GLU A 356 -15.58 -8.51 9.82
N ILE A 357 -15.95 -9.59 9.12
CA ILE A 357 -16.32 -9.56 7.71
C ILE A 357 -17.74 -10.07 7.50
N ILE A 358 -18.36 -9.61 6.43
CA ILE A 358 -19.69 -10.04 5.98
C ILE A 358 -19.51 -10.74 4.64
N ILE A 359 -19.80 -12.05 4.62
CA ILE A 359 -19.73 -12.84 3.38
C ILE A 359 -20.94 -12.49 2.51
N PRO A 360 -20.75 -12.07 1.25
CA PRO A 360 -21.80 -11.50 0.42
C PRO A 360 -22.68 -12.56 -0.26
N GLU A 361 -23.21 -13.53 0.49
CA GLU A 361 -23.91 -14.71 -0.07
C GLU A 361 -25.25 -15.05 0.63
N HIS A 362 -25.71 -14.23 1.58
CA HIS A 362 -26.81 -14.59 2.48
C HIS A 362 -28.13 -13.84 2.25
N ALA A 363 -28.32 -13.16 1.12
CA ALA A 363 -29.58 -12.47 0.81
C ALA A 363 -30.79 -13.40 0.89
N VAL A 364 -31.89 -12.92 1.46
CA VAL A 364 -33.16 -13.67 1.60
C VAL A 364 -34.33 -12.91 0.97
N VAL A 365 -35.39 -13.64 0.64
CA VAL A 365 -36.63 -13.04 0.13
C VAL A 365 -37.22 -12.10 1.19
N GLY A 366 -37.57 -10.88 0.78
CA GLY A 366 -38.09 -9.84 1.67
C GLY A 366 -37.02 -8.85 2.17
N ASP A 367 -35.74 -9.12 1.93
CA ASP A 367 -34.70 -8.11 2.11
C ASP A 367 -34.93 -6.92 1.16
N VAL A 368 -34.29 -5.80 1.49
CA VAL A 368 -34.28 -4.60 0.66
C VAL A 368 -32.87 -4.23 0.23
N LEU A 369 -32.78 -3.56 -0.92
CA LEU A 369 -31.55 -3.07 -1.50
C LEU A 369 -31.36 -1.60 -1.09
N VAL A 370 -30.25 -1.29 -0.42
CA VAL A 370 -29.88 0.06 0.00
C VAL A 370 -28.65 0.52 -0.77
N LEU A 371 -28.71 1.69 -1.39
CA LEU A 371 -27.59 2.33 -2.06
C LEU A 371 -27.11 3.53 -1.25
N THR A 372 -25.80 3.64 -1.02
CA THR A 372 -25.23 4.64 -0.10
C THR A 372 -24.67 5.89 -0.78
N LYS A 373 -24.42 5.88 -2.10
CA LYS A 373 -24.04 7.06 -2.91
C LYS A 373 -24.99 7.23 -4.11
N PRO A 374 -25.21 8.46 -4.59
CA PRO A 374 -25.96 8.68 -5.82
C PRO A 374 -25.17 8.19 -7.05
N LEU A 375 -25.90 7.86 -8.11
CA LEU A 375 -25.39 7.48 -9.43
C LEU A 375 -25.18 8.70 -10.34
N GLY A 376 -24.48 8.49 -11.45
CA GLY A 376 -24.29 9.46 -12.53
C GLY A 376 -22.96 10.18 -12.48
N THR A 377 -21.95 9.62 -11.82
CA THR A 377 -20.61 10.24 -11.72
C THR A 377 -19.95 10.38 -13.09
N GLN A 378 -20.04 9.36 -13.96
CA GLN A 378 -19.52 9.42 -15.33
C GLN A 378 -20.18 10.54 -16.16
N VAL A 379 -21.50 10.70 -16.03
CA VAL A 379 -22.25 11.74 -16.73
C VAL A 379 -21.83 13.13 -16.26
N ALA A 380 -21.68 13.32 -14.94
CA ALA A 380 -21.26 14.60 -14.36
C ALA A 380 -19.86 15.02 -14.82
N VAL A 381 -18.92 14.08 -14.81
CA VAL A 381 -17.53 14.31 -15.25
C VAL A 381 -17.47 14.62 -16.74
N ASN A 382 -18.15 13.84 -17.57
CA ASN A 382 -18.18 14.08 -19.02
C ASN A 382 -18.86 15.42 -19.35
N ALA A 383 -19.99 15.72 -18.72
CA ALA A 383 -20.70 16.99 -18.93
C ALA A 383 -19.81 18.18 -18.57
N HIS A 384 -19.02 18.09 -17.50
CA HIS A 384 -18.05 19.12 -17.11
C HIS A 384 -16.99 19.33 -18.19
N GLN A 385 -16.34 18.25 -18.65
CA GLN A 385 -15.35 18.30 -19.74
C GLN A 385 -15.93 18.85 -21.04
N TRP A 386 -17.22 18.62 -21.30
CA TRP A 386 -17.86 19.08 -22.52
C TRP A 386 -18.06 20.59 -22.55
N ILE A 387 -18.01 21.32 -21.41
CA ILE A 387 -18.09 22.79 -21.38
C ILE A 387 -17.01 23.40 -22.29
N GLU A 388 -15.82 22.82 -22.30
CA GLU A 388 -14.68 23.29 -23.11
C GLU A 388 -14.66 22.75 -24.54
N ASN A 389 -15.63 21.88 -24.89
CA ASN A 389 -15.76 21.28 -26.22
C ASN A 389 -17.06 21.77 -26.89
N PRO A 390 -17.01 22.78 -27.77
CA PRO A 390 -18.22 23.38 -28.35
C PRO A 390 -19.17 22.38 -28.99
N ASP A 391 -18.65 21.38 -29.72
CA ASP A 391 -19.46 20.38 -30.41
C ASP A 391 -20.22 19.47 -29.45
N ARG A 392 -19.60 19.12 -28.31
CA ARG A 392 -20.25 18.30 -27.28
C ARG A 392 -21.16 19.14 -26.39
N TRP A 393 -20.75 20.35 -26.00
CA TRP A 393 -21.57 21.28 -25.22
C TRP A 393 -22.91 21.58 -25.92
N ASN A 394 -22.87 21.78 -27.25
CA ASN A 394 -24.05 22.04 -28.07
C ASN A 394 -25.15 20.96 -27.93
N ARG A 395 -24.80 19.73 -27.53
CA ARG A 395 -25.76 18.62 -27.34
C ARG A 395 -26.59 18.76 -26.07
N ILE A 396 -26.08 19.46 -25.05
CA ILE A 396 -26.69 19.51 -23.71
C ILE A 396 -27.05 20.92 -23.25
N LYS A 397 -26.48 21.97 -23.88
CA LYS A 397 -26.71 23.37 -23.52
C LYS A 397 -28.17 23.85 -23.58
N SER A 398 -29.04 23.12 -24.28
CA SER A 398 -30.47 23.41 -24.37
C SER A 398 -31.29 22.87 -23.19
N VAL A 399 -30.72 21.93 -22.41
CA VAL A 399 -31.42 21.26 -21.31
C VAL A 399 -30.79 21.52 -19.94
N VAL A 400 -29.53 21.99 -19.90
CA VAL A 400 -28.81 22.34 -18.67
C VAL A 400 -27.96 23.59 -18.88
N THR A 401 -27.78 24.34 -17.80
CA THR A 401 -26.86 25.48 -17.71
C THR A 401 -25.47 25.04 -17.29
N GLU A 402 -24.46 25.89 -17.54
CA GLU A 402 -23.09 25.64 -17.08
C GLU A 402 -22.99 25.54 -15.56
N ASP A 403 -23.72 26.39 -14.83
CA ASP A 403 -23.79 26.36 -13.36
C ASP A 403 -24.30 25.00 -12.85
N GLU A 404 -25.41 24.50 -13.41
CA GLU A 404 -25.96 23.18 -13.05
C GLU A 404 -24.97 22.04 -13.31
N VAL A 405 -24.19 22.11 -14.41
CA VAL A 405 -23.15 21.12 -14.71
C VAL A 405 -22.00 21.20 -13.72
N ARG A 406 -21.54 22.41 -13.36
CA ARG A 406 -20.49 22.61 -12.35
C ARG A 406 -20.93 22.12 -10.96
N LYS A 407 -22.19 22.35 -10.58
CA LYS A 407 -22.78 21.81 -9.33
C LYS A 407 -22.84 20.28 -9.34
N GLY A 408 -23.26 19.69 -10.46
CA GLY A 408 -23.25 18.24 -10.66
C GLY A 408 -21.84 17.64 -10.55
N TYR A 409 -20.85 18.29 -11.15
CA TYR A 409 -19.44 17.90 -11.08
C TYR A 409 -18.89 17.95 -9.64
N LYS A 410 -19.14 19.04 -8.91
CA LYS A 410 -18.76 19.16 -7.49
C LYS A 410 -19.42 18.08 -6.63
N ARG A 411 -20.71 17.81 -6.85
CA ARG A 411 -21.42 16.73 -6.16
C ARG A 411 -20.82 15.37 -6.46
N ALA A 412 -20.45 15.11 -7.71
CA ALA A 412 -19.76 13.88 -8.10
C ALA A 412 -18.39 13.77 -7.41
N MET A 413 -17.53 14.79 -7.47
CA MET A 413 -16.23 14.80 -6.79
C MET A 413 -16.36 14.51 -5.29
N SER A 414 -17.26 15.22 -4.60
CA SER A 414 -17.51 15.01 -3.18
C SER A 414 -18.00 13.58 -2.88
N SER A 415 -18.87 13.03 -3.72
CA SER A 415 -19.37 11.66 -3.57
C SER A 415 -18.26 10.63 -3.78
N MET A 416 -17.46 10.80 -4.84
CA MET A 416 -16.37 9.88 -5.18
C MET A 416 -15.22 9.92 -4.16
N ALA A 417 -14.93 11.08 -3.57
CA ALA A 417 -13.86 11.20 -2.57
C ALA A 417 -14.27 10.67 -1.19
N ARG A 418 -15.57 10.48 -0.92
CA ARG A 418 -16.08 10.00 0.37
C ARG A 418 -15.80 8.50 0.55
N LEU A 419 -15.21 8.11 1.68
CA LEU A 419 -15.01 6.70 2.03
C LEU A 419 -16.34 5.97 2.26
N ASN A 420 -16.40 4.68 1.90
CA ASN A 420 -17.51 3.80 2.26
C ASN A 420 -17.42 3.23 3.70
N LYS A 421 -16.48 3.75 4.51
CA LYS A 421 -16.13 3.26 5.85
C LYS A 421 -17.33 3.18 6.81
N THR A 422 -18.12 4.25 6.92
CA THR A 422 -19.29 4.28 7.83
C THR A 422 -20.35 3.30 7.37
N GLY A 423 -20.62 3.26 6.06
CA GLY A 423 -21.54 2.29 5.46
C GLY A 423 -21.13 0.86 5.79
N GLY A 424 -19.85 0.53 5.55
CA GLY A 424 -19.27 -0.77 5.88
C GLY A 424 -19.42 -1.12 7.37
N LYS A 425 -19.15 -0.16 8.26
CA LYS A 425 -19.24 -0.36 9.72
C LYS A 425 -20.68 -0.63 10.18
N LEU A 426 -21.63 0.10 9.61
CA LEU A 426 -23.04 -0.02 9.96
C LEU A 426 -23.66 -1.32 9.44
N MET A 427 -23.08 -1.98 8.44
CA MET A 427 -23.56 -3.27 7.95
C MET A 427 -23.60 -4.33 9.07
N HIS A 428 -22.59 -4.35 9.95
CA HIS A 428 -22.54 -5.23 11.11
C HIS A 428 -23.66 -4.93 12.11
N LYS A 429 -23.86 -3.65 12.44
CA LYS A 429 -24.89 -3.20 13.39
C LYS A 429 -26.31 -3.56 12.94
N TYR A 430 -26.57 -3.46 11.65
CA TYR A 430 -27.89 -3.67 11.05
C TYR A 430 -28.05 -5.02 10.37
N ASN A 431 -27.10 -5.93 10.59
CA ASN A 431 -27.16 -7.33 10.18
C ASN A 431 -27.35 -7.50 8.66
N ALA A 432 -26.52 -6.79 7.87
CA ALA A 432 -26.53 -6.93 6.42
C ALA A 432 -26.25 -8.37 5.98
N HIS A 433 -26.96 -8.81 4.96
CA HIS A 433 -26.88 -10.17 4.44
C HIS A 433 -25.94 -10.32 3.25
N ALA A 434 -25.75 -9.25 2.49
CA ALA A 434 -24.79 -9.20 1.40
C ALA A 434 -24.47 -7.74 1.05
N CYS A 435 -23.33 -7.51 0.41
CA CYS A 435 -22.94 -6.20 -0.08
C CYS A 435 -21.99 -6.35 -1.27
N THR A 436 -22.00 -5.35 -2.14
CA THR A 436 -20.99 -5.07 -3.17
C THR A 436 -20.88 -3.55 -3.25
N ASP A 437 -19.80 -3.01 -3.79
CA ASP A 437 -19.78 -1.61 -4.18
C ASP A 437 -20.27 -1.42 -5.64
N VAL A 438 -20.55 -0.18 -6.04
CA VAL A 438 -20.99 0.15 -7.41
C VAL A 438 -19.90 0.97 -8.10
N THR A 439 -19.18 0.36 -9.04
CA THR A 439 -18.09 0.99 -9.78
C THR A 439 -18.27 0.82 -11.29
N GLY A 440 -17.29 0.26 -12.00
CA GLY A 440 -17.15 0.35 -13.45
C GLY A 440 -18.25 -0.34 -14.27
N PHE A 441 -18.97 -1.32 -13.70
CA PHE A 441 -20.06 -2.01 -14.40
C PHE A 441 -21.43 -1.34 -14.24
N GLY A 442 -21.51 -0.28 -13.43
CA GLY A 442 -22.76 0.39 -13.08
C GLY A 442 -23.65 -0.42 -12.15
N LEU A 443 -24.68 0.22 -11.61
CA LEU A 443 -25.56 -0.36 -10.59
C LEU A 443 -26.11 -1.74 -10.97
N LEU A 444 -26.60 -1.89 -12.19
CA LEU A 444 -27.19 -3.16 -12.65
C LEU A 444 -26.11 -4.24 -12.79
N GLY A 445 -24.94 -3.90 -13.33
CA GLY A 445 -23.85 -4.86 -13.49
C GLY A 445 -23.34 -5.42 -12.15
N HIS A 446 -23.15 -4.55 -11.15
CA HIS A 446 -22.76 -4.97 -9.81
C HIS A 446 -23.88 -5.75 -9.10
N ALA A 447 -25.14 -5.34 -9.25
CA ALA A 447 -26.28 -6.09 -8.72
C ALA A 447 -26.40 -7.50 -9.36
N GLU A 448 -26.20 -7.60 -10.68
CA GLU A 448 -26.17 -8.87 -11.42
C GLU A 448 -24.99 -9.76 -11.00
N ASN A 449 -23.85 -9.17 -10.63
CA ASN A 449 -22.73 -9.93 -10.09
C ASN A 449 -23.05 -10.46 -8.70
N LEU A 450 -23.44 -9.57 -7.77
CA LEU A 450 -23.74 -9.92 -6.38
C LEU A 450 -24.81 -11.02 -6.27
N VAL A 451 -25.90 -10.91 -7.04
CA VAL A 451 -27.01 -11.85 -6.95
C VAL A 451 -26.61 -13.29 -7.37
N LYS A 452 -25.64 -13.45 -8.27
CA LYS A 452 -25.16 -14.76 -8.74
C LYS A 452 -24.49 -15.58 -7.63
N TYR A 453 -23.89 -14.89 -6.66
CA TYR A 453 -23.19 -15.50 -5.54
C TYR A 453 -24.11 -15.81 -4.35
N GLN A 454 -25.40 -15.46 -4.40
CA GLN A 454 -26.33 -15.75 -3.31
C GLN A 454 -26.60 -17.24 -3.21
N LYS A 455 -26.58 -17.78 -1.98
CA LYS A 455 -26.91 -19.19 -1.74
C LYS A 455 -28.39 -19.48 -1.98
N ASN A 456 -29.25 -18.54 -1.61
CA ASN A 456 -30.69 -18.66 -1.79
C ASN A 456 -31.13 -18.39 -3.25
N GLU A 457 -32.29 -18.92 -3.63
CA GLU A 457 -32.96 -18.65 -4.91
C GLU A 457 -33.68 -17.30 -4.85
N VAL A 458 -32.89 -16.22 -4.93
CA VAL A 458 -33.37 -14.85 -4.85
C VAL A 458 -33.10 -14.07 -6.14
N SER A 459 -33.78 -12.95 -6.33
CA SER A 459 -33.53 -12.00 -7.41
C SER A 459 -33.69 -10.57 -6.93
N PHE A 460 -32.90 -9.67 -7.50
CA PHE A 460 -32.86 -8.26 -7.10
C PHE A 460 -33.72 -7.42 -8.04
N VAL A 461 -34.67 -6.68 -7.48
CA VAL A 461 -35.56 -5.80 -8.26
C VAL A 461 -35.39 -4.36 -7.81
N ILE A 462 -34.78 -3.55 -8.67
CA ILE A 462 -34.48 -2.15 -8.43
C ILE A 462 -35.62 -1.28 -8.96
N HIS A 463 -36.19 -0.48 -8.07
CA HIS A 463 -37.36 0.36 -8.30
C HIS A 463 -36.99 1.85 -8.43
N ASN A 464 -35.97 2.29 -7.69
CA ASN A 464 -35.61 3.70 -7.56
C ASN A 464 -34.15 3.91 -7.93
N LEU A 465 -33.84 5.04 -8.55
CA LEU A 465 -32.46 5.42 -8.90
C LEU A 465 -32.16 6.81 -8.29
N PRO A 466 -31.38 6.89 -7.20
CA PRO A 466 -30.84 8.16 -6.72
C PRO A 466 -29.75 8.62 -7.67
N ILE A 467 -30.00 9.69 -8.42
CA ILE A 467 -29.13 10.21 -9.47
C ILE A 467 -28.76 11.64 -9.14
N ILE A 468 -27.49 12.01 -9.30
CA ILE A 468 -27.03 13.39 -9.18
C ILE A 468 -27.93 14.30 -10.05
N ALA A 469 -28.44 15.38 -9.47
CA ALA A 469 -29.42 16.25 -10.12
C ALA A 469 -28.97 16.63 -11.53
N LYS A 470 -29.93 16.69 -12.47
CA LYS A 470 -29.72 16.98 -13.90
C LYS A 470 -28.98 15.92 -14.71
N MET A 471 -28.29 14.94 -14.10
CA MET A 471 -27.59 13.91 -14.87
C MET A 471 -28.56 13.02 -15.65
N ALA A 472 -29.73 12.70 -15.10
CA ALA A 472 -30.79 11.99 -15.82
C ALA A 472 -31.30 12.79 -17.04
N THR A 473 -31.37 14.12 -16.93
CA THR A 473 -31.76 15.03 -18.03
C THR A 473 -30.71 15.05 -19.13
N ILE A 474 -29.43 15.16 -18.75
CA ILE A 474 -28.30 15.12 -19.68
C ILE A 474 -28.27 13.78 -20.44
N THR A 475 -28.43 12.67 -19.72
CA THR A 475 -28.49 11.33 -20.33
C THR A 475 -29.60 11.25 -21.38
N LYS A 476 -30.81 11.75 -21.08
CA LYS A 476 -31.91 11.78 -22.05
C LYS A 476 -31.60 12.64 -23.28
N ALA A 477 -30.99 13.81 -23.09
CA ALA A 477 -30.61 14.69 -24.20
C ALA A 477 -29.53 14.08 -25.10
N CYS A 478 -28.70 13.19 -24.56
CA CYS A 478 -27.66 12.47 -25.30
C CYS A 478 -28.10 11.11 -25.84
N ASN A 479 -29.41 10.87 -25.98
CA ASN A 479 -29.97 9.58 -26.41
C ASN A 479 -29.41 8.41 -25.62
N ASP A 480 -29.24 8.60 -24.31
CA ASP A 480 -28.80 7.58 -23.38
C ASP A 480 -27.43 6.96 -23.68
N MET A 481 -26.53 7.79 -24.24
CA MET A 481 -25.13 7.44 -24.54
C MET A 481 -24.38 6.76 -23.38
N PHE A 482 -24.72 7.09 -22.14
CA PHE A 482 -24.08 6.56 -20.93
C PHE A 482 -24.83 5.38 -20.31
N SER A 483 -26.02 5.04 -20.80
CA SER A 483 -26.90 3.99 -20.24
C SER A 483 -27.15 4.10 -18.73
N LEU A 484 -27.26 5.34 -18.23
CA LEU A 484 -27.46 5.62 -16.80
C LEU A 484 -28.82 5.13 -16.32
N LEU A 485 -29.87 5.28 -17.13
CA LEU A 485 -31.23 4.91 -16.73
C LEU A 485 -31.46 3.39 -16.75
N GLN A 486 -30.61 2.64 -17.46
CA GLN A 486 -30.56 1.18 -17.46
C GLN A 486 -29.57 0.64 -16.40
N GLY A 487 -28.97 1.52 -15.59
CA GLY A 487 -28.01 1.15 -14.55
C GLY A 487 -26.69 0.61 -15.06
N LYS A 488 -26.30 0.89 -16.31
CA LYS A 488 -25.04 0.42 -16.93
C LYS A 488 -23.99 1.52 -17.12
N SER A 489 -24.32 2.76 -16.74
CA SER A 489 -23.32 3.84 -16.65
C SER A 489 -22.23 3.45 -15.67
N ALA A 490 -20.99 3.65 -16.06
CA ALA A 490 -19.87 3.42 -15.15
C ALA A 490 -19.97 4.41 -13.99
N GLU A 491 -19.64 3.93 -12.79
CA GLU A 491 -19.40 4.76 -11.63
C GLU A 491 -17.92 4.63 -11.23
N THR A 492 -17.36 5.63 -10.57
CA THR A 492 -16.03 5.54 -9.98
C THR A 492 -16.12 5.87 -8.50
N SER A 493 -15.55 5.04 -7.63
CA SER A 493 -15.73 5.13 -6.17
C SER A 493 -17.20 5.37 -5.79
N GLY A 494 -18.10 4.56 -6.33
CA GLY A 494 -19.52 4.64 -6.00
C GLY A 494 -19.80 4.13 -4.59
N GLY A 495 -21.09 3.97 -4.29
CA GLY A 495 -21.53 3.59 -2.95
C GLY A 495 -21.64 2.09 -2.82
N LEU A 496 -21.73 1.63 -1.57
CA LEU A 496 -22.18 0.29 -1.26
C LEU A 496 -23.64 0.08 -1.69
N LEU A 497 -23.89 -1.06 -2.35
CA LEU A 497 -25.19 -1.68 -2.55
C LEU A 497 -25.35 -2.78 -1.50
N VAL A 498 -26.05 -2.45 -0.41
CA VAL A 498 -26.21 -3.30 0.76
C VAL A 498 -27.56 -4.01 0.71
N VAL A 499 -27.57 -5.32 0.95
CA VAL A 499 -28.77 -6.13 1.14
C VAL A 499 -29.06 -6.24 2.64
N LEU A 500 -30.18 -5.67 3.08
CA LEU A 500 -30.54 -5.56 4.50
C LEU A 500 -31.93 -6.15 4.79
N PRO A 501 -32.15 -6.67 6.01
CA PRO A 501 -33.50 -6.93 6.49
C PRO A 501 -34.38 -5.68 6.37
N HIS A 502 -35.61 -5.85 5.86
CA HIS A 502 -36.54 -4.74 5.63
C HIS A 502 -36.72 -3.81 6.84
N GLU A 503 -36.85 -4.40 8.03
CA GLU A 503 -37.05 -3.70 9.29
C GLU A 503 -35.84 -2.86 9.75
N GLN A 504 -34.63 -3.21 9.31
CA GLN A 504 -33.39 -2.53 9.69
C GLN A 504 -33.01 -1.40 8.71
N ALA A 505 -33.44 -1.51 7.45
CA ALA A 505 -32.97 -0.62 6.38
C ALA A 505 -33.25 0.87 6.61
N ALA A 506 -34.41 1.21 7.17
CA ALA A 506 -34.75 2.60 7.48
C ALA A 506 -33.84 3.19 8.58
N ALA A 507 -33.53 2.39 9.60
CA ALA A 507 -32.63 2.78 10.67
C ALA A 507 -31.18 2.92 10.18
N PHE A 508 -30.72 1.98 9.33
CA PHE A 508 -29.42 2.06 8.66
C PHE A 508 -29.28 3.36 7.84
N CYS A 509 -30.28 3.71 7.02
CA CYS A 509 -30.24 4.94 6.23
C CYS A 509 -30.18 6.20 7.09
N LYS A 510 -30.95 6.23 8.19
CA LYS A 510 -30.97 7.35 9.13
C LYS A 510 -29.64 7.51 9.87
N ASP A 511 -29.00 6.41 10.25
CA ASP A 511 -27.71 6.44 10.93
C ASP A 511 -26.57 6.90 10.02
N ILE A 512 -26.58 6.52 8.74
CA ILE A 512 -25.64 7.09 7.75
C ILE A 512 -25.85 8.60 7.62
N GLU A 513 -27.10 9.05 7.47
CA GLU A 513 -27.40 10.49 7.35
C GLU A 513 -26.98 11.27 8.60
N ALA A 514 -27.15 10.68 9.79
CA ALA A 514 -26.74 11.30 11.04
C ALA A 514 -25.22 11.40 11.22
N GLN A 515 -24.46 10.40 10.77
CA GLN A 515 -23.00 10.36 10.94
C GLN A 515 -22.24 11.11 9.84
N GLU A 516 -22.71 11.05 8.61
CA GLU A 516 -22.00 11.63 7.46
C GLU A 516 -22.68 12.89 6.89
N GLY A 517 -23.92 13.17 7.31
CA GLY A 517 -24.72 14.23 6.71
C GLY A 517 -25.19 13.92 5.29
N TYR A 518 -25.10 12.68 4.82
CA TYR A 518 -25.48 12.27 3.48
C TYR A 518 -26.49 11.12 3.53
N ARG A 519 -27.49 11.15 2.68
CA ARG A 519 -28.54 10.13 2.64
C ARG A 519 -28.05 8.85 1.98
N ALA A 520 -28.57 7.72 2.46
CA ALA A 520 -28.66 6.47 1.71
C ALA A 520 -30.13 6.25 1.27
N TRP A 521 -30.34 5.38 0.29
CA TRP A 521 -31.67 5.17 -0.31
C TRP A 521 -32.01 3.70 -0.37
N ILE A 522 -33.20 3.34 0.09
CA ILE A 522 -33.82 2.05 -0.26
C ILE A 522 -34.25 2.13 -1.72
N ILE A 523 -33.57 1.37 -2.58
CA ILE A 523 -33.74 1.42 -4.03
C ILE A 523 -34.52 0.25 -4.61
N GLY A 524 -34.68 -0.84 -3.86
CA GLY A 524 -35.31 -2.05 -4.37
C GLY A 524 -35.55 -3.11 -3.30
N VAL A 525 -35.95 -4.28 -3.77
CA VAL A 525 -36.31 -5.43 -2.92
C VAL A 525 -35.65 -6.70 -3.46
N VAL A 526 -35.52 -7.69 -2.58
CA VAL A 526 -35.10 -9.04 -2.89
C VAL A 526 -36.34 -9.93 -2.95
N GLU A 527 -36.59 -10.52 -4.11
CA GLU A 527 -37.72 -11.41 -4.36
C GLU A 527 -37.24 -12.85 -4.54
N LYS A 528 -38.16 -13.81 -4.54
CA LYS A 528 -37.84 -15.18 -4.95
C LYS A 528 -37.52 -15.19 -6.45
N GLY A 529 -36.42 -15.81 -6.86
CA GLY A 529 -36.06 -15.90 -8.27
C GLY A 529 -34.80 -16.71 -8.56
N ASP A 530 -34.26 -16.54 -9.76
CA ASP A 530 -33.24 -17.40 -10.37
C ASP A 530 -31.84 -16.78 -10.36
N ARG A 531 -31.53 -16.02 -9.31
CA ARG A 531 -30.26 -15.28 -9.14
C ARG A 531 -30.01 -14.29 -10.28
N THR A 532 -31.04 -13.50 -10.60
CA THR A 532 -30.97 -12.42 -11.57
C THR A 532 -31.24 -11.06 -10.92
N ALA A 533 -30.75 -9.99 -11.53
CA ALA A 533 -31.02 -8.63 -11.12
C ALA A 533 -31.67 -7.87 -12.28
N LYS A 534 -32.63 -7.00 -11.96
CA LYS A 534 -33.30 -6.14 -12.96
C LYS A 534 -33.66 -4.80 -12.38
N ILE A 535 -33.67 -3.79 -13.25
CA ILE A 535 -34.32 -2.50 -12.99
C ILE A 535 -35.71 -2.56 -13.64
N VAL A 536 -36.74 -2.09 -12.95
CA VAL A 536 -38.11 -2.04 -13.50
C VAL A 536 -38.17 -1.13 -14.73
N ASP A 537 -39.10 -1.37 -15.66
CA ASP A 537 -39.18 -0.64 -16.95
C ASP A 537 -39.25 0.90 -16.82
N LYS A 538 -39.83 1.38 -15.71
CA LYS A 538 -39.97 2.81 -15.40
C LYS A 538 -39.50 3.08 -13.98
N PRO A 539 -38.18 3.11 -13.74
CA PRO A 539 -37.67 3.32 -12.40
C PRO A 539 -37.97 4.75 -11.95
N ARG A 540 -38.27 4.92 -10.66
CA ARG A 540 -38.45 6.25 -10.08
C ARG A 540 -37.08 6.92 -9.93
N ILE A 541 -36.89 8.03 -10.61
CA ILE A 541 -35.68 8.85 -10.45
C ILE A 541 -35.82 9.70 -9.19
N ILE A 542 -34.85 9.61 -8.29
CA ILE A 542 -34.71 10.48 -7.13
C ILE A 542 -33.57 11.45 -7.46
N GLU A 543 -33.89 12.70 -7.74
CA GLU A 543 -32.85 13.71 -7.98
C GLU A 543 -32.14 14.06 -6.68
N VAL A 544 -30.81 13.99 -6.71
CA VAL A 544 -29.94 14.28 -5.57
C VAL A 544 -29.18 15.58 -5.85
N PRO A 545 -29.59 16.72 -5.26
CA PRO A 545 -28.93 18.00 -5.49
C PRO A 545 -27.53 18.05 -4.87
N GLU A 546 -26.78 19.09 -5.22
CA GLU A 546 -25.60 19.48 -4.44
C GLU A 546 -26.04 19.87 -3.02
N LYS A 547 -25.23 19.55 -2.01
CA LYS A 547 -25.50 19.97 -0.64
C LYS A 547 -25.06 21.43 -0.52
N ASP A 548 -25.97 22.34 -0.13
CA ASP A 548 -25.63 23.76 0.02
C ASP A 548 -24.41 23.92 0.95
N THR A 549 -23.45 24.72 0.50
CA THR A 549 -22.08 24.81 1.03
C THR A 549 -21.94 25.33 2.47
N GLU A 550 -23.04 25.73 3.13
CA GLU A 550 -22.99 26.23 4.51
C GLU A 550 -22.56 25.14 5.52
N ASP A 551 -22.97 23.89 5.33
CA ASP A 551 -22.57 22.78 6.20
C ASP A 551 -21.18 22.22 5.86
N THR A 552 -20.76 22.31 4.60
CA THR A 552 -19.44 21.81 4.17
C THR A 552 -18.32 22.75 4.61
N MET A 553 -18.56 24.06 4.68
CA MET A 553 -17.61 25.01 5.26
C MET A 553 -17.44 24.82 6.77
N ALA A 554 -18.45 24.36 7.51
CA ALA A 554 -18.29 24.08 8.94
C ALA A 554 -17.35 22.88 9.18
N VAL A 555 -17.52 21.79 8.41
CA VAL A 555 -16.66 20.59 8.48
C VAL A 555 -15.27 20.85 7.90
N ASN A 556 -15.15 21.63 6.81
CA ASN A 556 -13.84 22.04 6.29
C ASN A 556 -13.18 23.05 7.22
N LYS A 557 -13.90 23.95 7.89
CA LYS A 557 -13.29 24.87 8.85
C LYS A 557 -12.82 24.12 10.08
N GLU A 558 -13.53 23.13 10.59
CA GLU A 558 -13.03 22.26 11.65
C GLU A 558 -11.86 21.38 11.20
N SER A 559 -11.88 20.84 9.97
CA SER A 559 -10.77 20.04 9.42
C SER A 559 -9.56 20.88 9.04
N ILE A 560 -9.76 22.12 8.57
CA ILE A 560 -8.71 23.10 8.27
C ILE A 560 -8.21 23.73 9.56
N GLU A 561 -9.06 24.00 10.56
CA GLU A 561 -8.64 24.43 11.90
C GLU A 561 -7.97 23.30 12.66
N LYS A 562 -8.33 22.03 12.41
CA LYS A 562 -7.65 20.84 12.93
C LYS A 562 -6.32 20.62 12.21
N LYS A 563 -6.26 20.69 10.88
CA LYS A 563 -4.98 20.68 10.14
C LYS A 563 -4.10 21.87 10.50
N LEU A 564 -4.67 23.07 10.67
CA LEU A 564 -3.96 24.24 11.16
C LEU A 564 -3.56 24.07 12.63
N ARG A 565 -4.32 23.39 13.50
CA ARG A 565 -3.88 23.07 14.87
C ARG A 565 -2.80 22.01 14.90
N ASP A 566 -2.91 20.98 14.06
CA ASP A 566 -1.97 19.86 13.99
C ASP A 566 -0.67 20.28 13.24
N GLU A 567 -0.73 21.26 12.33
CA GLU A 567 0.43 21.85 11.63
C GLU A 567 0.97 23.14 12.27
N LEU A 568 0.19 23.83 13.13
CA LEU A 568 0.63 25.00 13.92
C LEU A 568 0.90 24.67 15.40
N GLU A 569 0.73 23.43 15.84
CA GLU A 569 1.37 23.01 17.08
C GLU A 569 2.89 22.94 16.85
N PRO A 570 3.70 23.57 17.71
CA PRO A 570 5.15 23.48 17.60
C PRO A 570 5.58 22.05 17.89
N THR A 571 5.80 21.27 16.83
CA THR A 571 6.47 19.97 16.94
C THR A 571 7.94 20.23 17.28
N TYR A 572 8.26 20.08 18.56
CA TYR A 572 9.65 19.91 19.00
C TYR A 572 10.15 18.54 18.51
N LEU A 573 10.85 18.53 17.39
CA LEU A 573 11.71 17.41 17.03
C LEU A 573 13.10 17.68 17.60
N ALA A 574 13.45 16.96 18.65
CA ALA A 574 14.84 16.79 19.06
C ALA A 574 15.55 15.97 17.97
N VAL A 575 16.65 16.50 17.45
CA VAL A 575 17.48 15.81 16.46
C VAL A 575 18.35 14.79 17.20
N GLU A 576 17.83 13.58 17.33
CA GLU A 576 18.64 12.38 17.48
C GLU A 576 18.23 11.43 16.37
N ASP A 577 18.72 11.66 15.15
CA ASP A 577 18.88 10.57 14.16
C ASP A 577 19.74 10.91 12.93
N PHE A 578 20.42 12.05 12.89
CA PHE A 578 21.45 12.28 11.86
C PHE A 578 22.73 12.90 12.43
N SER A 579 23.58 12.05 13.01
CA SER A 579 25.03 12.28 12.99
C SER A 579 25.80 10.96 12.98
N SER A 580 25.81 10.27 11.85
CA SER A 580 26.98 9.48 11.47
C SER A 580 27.90 10.39 10.62
N GLY A 581 28.84 11.06 11.29
CA GLY A 581 30.18 11.23 10.71
C GLY A 581 30.71 12.60 10.28
N CYS A 582 30.16 13.77 10.66
CA CYS A 582 30.74 15.05 10.19
C CYS A 582 30.93 16.20 11.21
N GLY A 583 30.67 16.02 12.51
CA GLY A 583 31.30 16.85 13.57
C GLY A 583 31.10 18.39 13.54
N LEU A 584 30.07 18.93 12.90
CA LEU A 584 29.72 20.37 12.96
C LEU A 584 28.32 20.54 13.54
N LYS A 585 28.22 21.31 14.64
CA LYS A 585 26.95 21.79 15.20
C LYS A 585 26.50 23.03 14.44
N PHE A 586 25.31 22.99 13.85
CA PHE A 586 24.60 24.18 13.40
C PHE A 586 23.29 24.27 14.16
N ASP A 587 23.07 25.39 14.85
CA ASP A 587 21.73 25.79 15.28
C ASP A 587 21.07 26.46 14.07
N ALA A 588 20.14 25.77 13.42
CA ALA A 588 19.34 26.34 12.34
C ALA A 588 17.91 26.53 12.80
N VAL A 589 17.51 27.79 12.97
CA VAL A 589 16.09 28.18 13.03
C VAL A 589 15.65 28.43 11.60
N ILE A 590 14.85 27.54 11.02
CA ILE A 590 14.16 27.83 9.75
C ILE A 590 12.82 28.46 10.10
N VAL A 591 12.79 29.80 10.13
CA VAL A 591 11.54 30.55 10.03
C VAL A 591 11.17 30.59 8.55
N SER A 592 10.09 29.91 8.17
CA SER A 592 9.51 30.06 6.84
C SER A 592 8.97 31.48 6.67
N LYS A 593 9.55 32.26 5.75
CA LYS A 593 8.87 33.42 5.15
C LYS A 593 7.76 32.90 4.23
N LYS A 594 6.57 32.68 4.77
CA LYS A 594 5.36 32.52 3.94
C LYS A 594 4.15 33.30 4.46
N PHE A 595 4.43 34.39 5.17
CA PHE A 595 3.52 35.51 5.39
C PHE A 595 4.35 36.80 5.43
N ASP A 596 4.69 37.29 4.23
CA ASP A 596 4.87 38.71 3.91
C ASP A 596 3.99 39.00 2.68
#